data_AF-A0A8I2B6P4-F1
#
_entry.id   AF-A0A8I2B6P4-F1
#
_cell.length_a   1.000
_cell.length_b   1.000
_cell.length_c   1.000
_cell.angle_alpha   90.00
_cell.angle_beta   90.00
_cell.angle_gamma   90.00
#
_symmetry.space_group_name_H-M   'P 1'
#
loop_
_entity.id
_entity.type
_entity.pdbx_description
1 polymer ?
#
loop_
_entity_poly.entity_id
_entity_poly.type
_entity_poly.pdbx_seq_one_letter_code
_entity_poly.pdbx_strand_id
1 'polypeptide(L)'
;MSLLAGISITIDFDYSCIDEPLTKEYLSDLVKSNARDIYGSEVKCYVELSEGSVKAILLIVGSIYAAICGYGSFRSGIDYMIKDAKLIKDLFASQLIRKGIHEEDIIDLRRIHSAPDKIRRVILAIERLESNIGKLSPEAVKIELHKIHTSVRNMSHALDERDYELFVSSLKEEYVPVDRRLPESKMNQKLFARDEDTRFILPTVLGKEG
;
A
#
# COMPACT_ATOMS: atom_id res chain seq x y z
N MET A 1 -11.05 -5.54 1.08
CA MET A 1 -10.26 -4.67 1.98
C MET A 1 -8.80 -4.92 1.68
N SER A 2 -8.06 -3.85 1.45
CA SER A 2 -6.63 -3.89 1.14
C SER A 2 -5.82 -3.78 2.43
N LEU A 3 -4.61 -4.37 2.46
CA LEU A 3 -3.67 -4.19 3.57
C LEU A 3 -3.08 -2.78 3.52
N LEU A 4 -3.52 -1.90 4.42
CA LEU A 4 -3.08 -0.50 4.47
C LEU A 4 -1.73 -0.36 5.18
N ALA A 5 -1.54 -1.10 6.27
CA ALA A 5 -0.31 -1.12 7.02
C ALA A 5 -0.14 -2.46 7.74
N GLY A 6 1.09 -2.87 7.98
CA GLY A 6 1.38 -4.00 8.85
C GLY A 6 2.59 -3.72 9.72
N ILE A 7 2.60 -4.27 10.92
CA ILE A 7 3.68 -4.15 11.91
C ILE A 7 4.03 -5.57 12.35
N SER A 8 5.32 -5.87 12.39
CA SER A 8 5.88 -7.06 13.02
C SER A 8 6.60 -6.59 14.27
N ILE A 9 6.28 -7.18 15.42
CA ILE A 9 6.99 -6.95 16.67
C ILE A 9 7.41 -8.28 17.27
N THR A 10 8.60 -8.33 17.85
CA THR A 10 9.09 -9.43 18.69
C THR A 10 9.42 -8.85 20.05
N ILE A 11 8.82 -9.39 21.10
CA ILE A 11 9.03 -8.99 22.49
C ILE A 11 9.63 -10.18 23.24
N ASP A 12 10.64 -9.93 24.07
CA ASP A 12 11.33 -10.93 24.88
C ASP A 12 10.51 -11.36 26.11
N PHE A 13 9.35 -11.94 25.84
CA PHE A 13 8.51 -12.60 26.83
C PHE A 13 8.35 -14.06 26.50
N ASP A 14 8.34 -14.90 27.53
CA ASP A 14 8.01 -16.31 27.41
C ASP A 14 6.53 -16.46 27.00
N TYR A 15 6.31 -17.05 25.82
CA TYR A 15 4.96 -17.32 25.29
C TYR A 15 4.11 -18.16 26.25
N SER A 16 4.71 -19.04 27.06
CA SER A 16 3.99 -19.88 28.02
C SER A 16 3.40 -19.07 29.19
N CYS A 17 3.85 -17.84 29.41
CA CYS A 17 3.39 -16.96 30.48
C CYS A 17 2.24 -16.03 30.06
N ILE A 18 1.80 -16.07 28.80
CA ILE A 18 0.73 -15.19 28.31
C ILE A 18 -0.60 -15.92 28.14
N ASP A 19 -1.68 -15.20 28.39
CA ASP A 19 -3.01 -15.58 27.91
C ASP A 19 -3.13 -15.09 26.45
N GLU A 20 -3.13 -16.03 25.51
CA GLU A 20 -3.11 -15.72 24.07
C GLU A 20 -4.33 -14.90 23.63
N PRO A 21 -5.59 -15.26 23.97
CA PRO A 21 -6.76 -14.42 23.71
C PRO A 21 -6.64 -12.98 24.25
N LEU A 22 -6.31 -12.82 25.54
CA LEU A 22 -6.21 -11.50 26.17
C LEU A 22 -5.09 -10.66 25.57
N THR A 23 -3.96 -11.30 25.24
CA THR A 23 -2.82 -10.62 24.61
C THR A 23 -3.18 -10.16 23.20
N LYS A 24 -3.85 -11.02 22.40
CA LYS A 24 -4.33 -10.65 21.07
C LYS A 24 -5.31 -9.48 21.12
N GLU A 25 -6.26 -9.52 22.05
CA GLU A 25 -7.23 -8.43 22.25
C GLU A 25 -6.54 -7.12 22.62
N TYR A 26 -5.65 -7.16 23.63
CA TYR A 26 -4.90 -6.00 24.09
C TYR A 26 -4.07 -5.34 22.98
N LEU A 27 -3.28 -6.14 22.24
CA LEU A 27 -2.45 -5.63 21.14
C LEU A 27 -3.32 -5.11 19.99
N SER A 28 -4.43 -5.79 19.69
CA SER A 28 -5.38 -5.37 18.67
C SER A 28 -6.01 -4.03 19.01
N ASP A 29 -6.41 -3.80 20.26
CA ASP A 29 -7.02 -2.54 20.68
C ASP A 29 -6.04 -1.37 20.64
N LEU A 30 -4.78 -1.58 21.04
CA LEU A 30 -3.73 -0.57 20.93
C LEU A 30 -3.51 -0.13 19.48
N VAL A 31 -3.30 -1.08 18.57
CA VAL A 31 -3.07 -0.74 17.16
C VAL A 31 -4.32 -0.14 16.51
N LYS A 32 -5.50 -0.64 16.87
CA LYS A 32 -6.78 -0.19 16.32
C LYS A 32 -7.13 1.23 16.72
N SER A 33 -6.78 1.67 17.93
CA SER A 33 -6.95 3.07 18.33
C SER A 33 -6.16 3.98 17.39
N ASN A 34 -4.86 3.72 17.23
CA ASN A 34 -4.00 4.54 16.35
C ASN A 34 -4.44 4.47 14.89
N ALA A 35 -4.84 3.28 14.43
CA ALA A 35 -5.30 3.06 13.06
C ALA A 35 -6.59 3.84 12.76
N ARG A 36 -7.52 3.91 13.72
CA ARG A 36 -8.78 4.66 13.56
C ARG A 36 -8.56 6.16 13.51
N ASP A 37 -7.65 6.67 14.33
CA ASP A 37 -7.34 8.10 14.35
C ASP A 37 -6.70 8.57 13.03
N ILE A 38 -5.97 7.67 12.35
CA ILE A 38 -5.20 7.99 11.15
C ILE A 38 -5.95 7.63 9.86
N TYR A 39 -6.53 6.42 9.77
CA TYR A 39 -7.22 5.93 8.57
C TYR A 39 -8.75 5.98 8.67
N GLY A 40 -9.31 6.40 9.80
CA GLY A 40 -10.75 6.45 10.03
C GLY A 40 -11.36 5.13 10.52
N SER A 41 -12.68 5.11 10.69
CA SER A 41 -13.41 4.04 11.38
C SER A 41 -13.51 2.72 10.62
N GLU A 42 -13.23 2.69 9.32
CA GLU A 42 -13.38 1.50 8.45
C GLU A 42 -12.13 0.59 8.44
N VAL A 43 -11.37 0.54 9.52
CA VAL A 43 -10.20 -0.34 9.65
C VAL A 43 -10.48 -1.57 10.50
N LYS A 44 -9.92 -2.71 10.08
CA LYS A 44 -9.86 -3.93 10.88
C LYS A 44 -8.41 -4.24 11.22
N CYS A 45 -8.20 -4.69 12.46
CA CYS A 45 -6.88 -5.05 12.97
C CYS A 45 -6.86 -6.54 13.28
N TYR A 46 -5.82 -7.23 12.84
CA TYR A 46 -5.59 -8.64 13.13
C TYR A 46 -4.26 -8.79 13.84
N VAL A 47 -4.20 -9.65 14.85
CA VAL A 47 -2.99 -9.98 15.61
C VAL A 47 -2.76 -11.48 15.55
N GLU A 48 -1.64 -11.87 14.95
CA GLU A 48 -1.16 -13.25 14.97
C GLU A 48 -0.01 -13.37 15.96
N LEU A 49 -0.11 -14.32 16.89
CA LEU A 49 0.94 -14.65 17.85
C LEU A 49 1.64 -15.94 17.43
N SER A 50 2.94 -16.08 17.73
CA SER A 50 3.71 -17.30 17.45
C SER A 50 4.66 -17.66 18.60
N GLU A 51 4.93 -18.96 18.74
CA GLU A 51 5.67 -19.56 19.87
C GLU A 51 7.16 -19.17 19.92
N GLY A 52 7.72 -19.15 21.14
CA GLY A 52 9.08 -18.71 21.47
C GLY A 52 9.03 -17.41 22.29
N SER A 53 9.74 -16.37 21.84
CA SER A 53 9.47 -14.99 22.25
C SER A 53 8.13 -14.54 21.67
N VAL A 54 7.34 -13.73 22.39
CA VAL A 54 6.06 -13.21 21.91
C VAL A 54 6.26 -12.39 20.63
N LYS A 55 5.94 -13.00 19.49
CA LYS A 55 5.95 -12.38 18.18
C LYS A 55 4.54 -12.03 17.77
N ALA A 56 4.27 -10.77 17.47
CA ALA A 56 2.98 -10.32 17.00
C ALA A 56 3.08 -9.71 15.60
N ILE A 57 2.20 -10.17 14.70
CA ILE A 57 1.96 -9.54 13.41
C ILE A 57 0.65 -8.78 13.49
N LEU A 58 0.72 -7.45 13.42
CA LEU A 58 -0.43 -6.55 13.44
C LEU A 58 -0.75 -6.11 12.01
N LEU A 59 -1.93 -6.46 11.49
CA LEU A 59 -2.37 -6.13 10.14
C LEU A 59 -3.55 -5.17 10.18
N ILE A 60 -3.40 -4.01 9.52
CA ILE A 60 -4.45 -3.00 9.39
C ILE A 60 -4.99 -3.06 7.96
N VAL A 61 -6.24 -3.48 7.81
CA VAL A 61 -6.92 -3.53 6.52
C VAL A 61 -8.05 -2.51 6.45
N GLY A 62 -8.28 -1.96 5.26
CA GLY A 62 -9.24 -0.88 5.01
C GLY A 62 -9.46 -0.67 3.52
N SER A 63 -10.14 0.42 3.15
CA SER A 63 -10.25 0.87 1.77
C SER A 63 -9.24 1.99 1.52
N ILE A 64 -8.40 1.82 0.50
CA ILE A 64 -7.52 2.89 0.00
C ILE A 64 -8.37 4.01 -0.56
N TYR A 65 -9.44 3.69 -1.31
CA TYR A 65 -10.39 4.68 -1.81
C TYR A 65 -10.90 5.61 -0.71
N ALA A 66 -11.39 5.06 0.40
CA ALA A 66 -11.86 5.86 1.53
C ALA A 66 -10.73 6.66 2.19
N ALA A 67 -9.55 6.05 2.36
CA ALA A 67 -8.40 6.66 3.02
C ALA A 67 -7.79 7.82 2.22
N ILE A 68 -7.94 7.84 0.88
CA ILE A 68 -7.34 8.89 0.06
C ILE A 68 -8.24 10.07 -0.26
N CYS A 69 -9.53 10.01 0.08
CA CYS A 69 -10.50 11.08 -0.22
C CYS A 69 -10.13 12.46 0.37
N GLY A 70 -9.20 12.52 1.33
CA GLY A 70 -8.68 13.77 1.90
C GLY A 70 -7.39 14.30 1.26
N TYR A 71 -6.80 13.59 0.29
CA TYR A 71 -5.50 13.94 -0.30
C TYR A 71 -5.64 14.51 -1.71
N GLY A 72 -4.84 15.54 -2.03
CA GLY A 72 -4.97 16.31 -3.26
C GLY A 72 -4.71 15.54 -4.57
N SER A 73 -4.02 14.40 -4.51
CA SER A 73 -3.85 13.49 -5.65
C SER A 73 -3.73 12.05 -5.18
N PHE A 74 -4.02 11.09 -6.07
CA PHE A 74 -3.84 9.66 -5.78
C PHE A 74 -2.40 9.35 -5.35
N ARG A 75 -1.41 9.90 -6.07
CA ARG A 75 0.02 9.72 -5.75
C ARG A 75 0.36 10.24 -4.35
N SER A 76 0.00 11.50 -4.07
CA SER A 76 0.25 12.12 -2.78
C SER A 76 -0.44 11.32 -1.67
N GLY A 77 -1.67 10.85 -1.91
CA GLY A 77 -2.39 10.01 -0.97
C GLY A 77 -1.65 8.72 -0.63
N ILE A 78 -1.13 8.01 -1.63
CA ILE A 78 -0.31 6.81 -1.40
C ILE A 78 0.96 7.13 -0.59
N ASP A 79 1.63 8.24 -0.90
CA ASP A 79 2.82 8.66 -0.14
C ASP A 79 2.48 9.01 1.32
N TYR A 80 1.34 9.66 1.58
CA TYR A 80 0.85 9.93 2.94
C TYR A 80 0.48 8.65 3.67
N MET A 81 -0.26 7.72 3.04
CA MET A 81 -0.58 6.42 3.65
C MET A 81 0.69 5.64 4.07
N ILE A 82 1.77 5.72 3.30
CA ILE A 82 3.04 5.08 3.67
C ILE A 82 3.69 5.78 4.88
N LYS A 83 3.57 7.11 4.99
CA LYS A 83 4.04 7.86 6.16
C LYS A 83 3.20 7.55 7.39
N ASP A 84 1.88 7.49 7.23
CA ASP A 84 0.89 7.12 8.24
C ASP A 84 1.18 5.73 8.80
N ALA A 85 1.49 4.75 7.94
CA ALA A 85 1.89 3.41 8.36
C ALA A 85 3.16 3.41 9.25
N LYS A 86 4.12 4.33 8.99
CA LYS A 86 5.30 4.49 9.84
C LYS A 86 4.92 5.13 11.18
N LEU A 87 4.10 6.18 11.14
CA LEU A 87 3.61 6.85 12.33
C LEU A 87 2.86 5.88 13.26
N ILE A 88 1.99 5.03 12.72
CA ILE A 88 1.27 4.02 13.51
C ILE A 88 2.23 3.06 14.20
N LYS A 89 3.30 2.62 13.52
CA LYS A 89 4.33 1.76 14.12
C LYS A 89 5.00 2.46 15.31
N ASP A 90 5.36 3.73 15.15
CA ASP A 90 6.06 4.50 16.18
C ASP A 90 5.14 4.83 17.38
N LEU A 91 3.87 5.14 17.11
CA LEU A 91 2.84 5.34 18.14
C LEU A 91 2.56 4.05 18.92
N PHE A 92 2.44 2.92 18.22
CA PHE A 92 2.24 1.61 18.84
C PHE A 92 3.39 1.26 19.79
N ALA A 93 4.64 1.42 19.34
CA ALA A 93 5.81 1.20 20.19
C ALA A 93 5.83 2.12 21.42
N SER A 94 5.55 3.42 21.20
CA SER A 94 5.48 4.40 22.27
C SER A 94 4.40 4.05 23.31
N GLN A 95 3.27 3.51 22.88
CA GLN A 95 2.20 3.07 23.78
C GLN A 95 2.59 1.83 24.57
N LEU A 96 3.23 0.84 23.96
CA LEU A 96 3.73 -0.33 24.68
C LEU A 96 4.71 0.07 25.78
N ILE A 97 5.65 0.97 25.47
CA ILE A 97 6.63 1.47 26.45
C ILE A 97 5.94 2.21 27.60
N ARG A 98 5.01 3.12 27.28
CA ARG A 98 4.21 3.85 28.30
C ARG A 98 3.36 2.93 29.17
N LYS A 99 3.00 1.75 28.67
CA LYS A 99 2.21 0.74 29.38
C LYS A 99 3.06 -0.25 30.17
N GLY A 100 4.39 -0.08 30.19
CA GLY A 100 5.30 -0.79 31.08
C GLY A 100 6.19 -1.84 30.42
N ILE A 101 6.14 -2.00 29.09
CA ILE A 101 7.15 -2.82 28.40
C ILE A 101 8.46 -2.05 28.35
N HIS A 102 9.58 -2.65 28.77
CA HIS A 102 10.87 -1.98 28.67
C HIS A 102 11.33 -1.97 27.20
N GLU A 103 12.01 -0.90 26.79
CA GLU A 103 12.49 -0.78 25.41
C GLU A 103 13.47 -1.91 25.03
N GLU A 104 14.26 -2.37 26.01
CA GLU A 104 15.18 -3.50 25.86
C GLU A 104 14.49 -4.84 25.61
N ASP A 105 13.23 -4.99 26.03
CA ASP A 105 12.43 -6.20 25.78
C ASP A 105 11.90 -6.24 24.34
N ILE A 106 11.91 -5.12 23.60
CA ILE A 106 11.47 -5.06 22.21
C ILE A 106 12.63 -5.45 21.30
N ILE A 107 12.79 -6.76 21.06
CA ILE A 107 13.85 -7.34 20.23
C ILE A 107 13.80 -6.83 18.78
N ASP A 108 12.60 -6.75 18.20
CA ASP A 108 12.41 -6.34 16.81
C ASP A 108 11.10 -5.58 16.64
N LEU A 109 11.12 -4.50 15.87
CA LEU A 109 9.94 -3.75 15.49
C LEU A 109 10.09 -3.22 14.07
N ARG A 110 9.34 -3.81 13.14
CA ARG A 110 9.44 -3.50 11.71
C ARG A 110 8.07 -3.29 11.08
N ARG A 111 8.05 -2.46 10.05
CA ARG A 111 6.88 -2.28 9.19
C ARG A 111 6.86 -3.37 8.12
N ILE A 112 5.71 -3.99 7.93
CA ILE A 112 5.46 -4.97 6.88
C ILE A 112 5.04 -4.23 5.60
N HIS A 113 5.48 -4.76 4.47
CA HIS A 113 5.16 -4.21 3.16
C HIS A 113 3.66 -4.34 2.85
N SER A 114 3.04 -3.23 2.48
CA SER A 114 1.59 -3.08 2.37
C SER A 114 1.14 -2.79 0.93
N ALA A 115 -0.17 -2.69 0.69
CA ALA A 115 -0.72 -2.36 -0.62
C ALA A 115 -0.28 -0.97 -1.13
N PRO A 116 -0.28 0.11 -0.32
CA PRO A 116 0.30 1.39 -0.71
C PRO A 116 1.74 1.30 -1.21
N ASP A 117 2.60 0.50 -0.58
CA ASP A 117 3.98 0.34 -1.03
C ASP A 117 4.09 -0.35 -2.40
N LYS A 118 3.21 -1.33 -2.67
CA LYS A 118 3.14 -2.00 -3.96
C LYS A 118 2.71 -1.02 -5.05
N ILE A 119 1.69 -0.20 -4.77
CA ILE A 119 1.23 0.87 -5.68
C ILE A 119 2.37 1.84 -5.97
N ARG A 120 3.07 2.33 -4.94
CA ARG A 120 4.20 3.26 -5.09
C ARG A 120 5.32 2.66 -5.96
N ARG A 121 5.60 1.35 -5.83
CA ARG A 121 6.59 0.69 -6.69
C ARG A 121 6.21 0.71 -8.16
N VAL A 122 4.93 0.52 -8.50
CA VAL A 122 4.45 0.60 -9.88
C VAL A 122 4.55 2.03 -10.40
N ILE A 123 4.10 3.01 -9.63
CA ILE A 123 4.19 4.43 -9.98
C ILE A 123 5.66 4.83 -10.24
N LEU A 124 6.59 4.43 -9.37
CA LEU A 124 8.02 4.71 -9.56
C LEU A 124 8.64 3.95 -10.76
N ALA A 125 8.09 2.80 -11.15
CA ALA A 125 8.54 2.11 -12.36
C ALA A 125 8.10 2.87 -13.62
N ILE A 126 6.87 3.37 -13.63
CA ILE A 126 6.34 4.22 -14.71
C ILE A 126 7.18 5.50 -14.84
N GLU A 127 7.41 6.22 -13.75
CA GLU A 127 8.19 7.47 -13.77
C GLU A 127 9.62 7.25 -14.25
N ARG A 128 10.24 6.12 -13.88
CA ARG A 128 11.56 5.74 -14.38
C ARG A 128 11.56 5.45 -15.87
N LEU A 129 10.52 4.81 -16.40
CA LEU A 129 10.38 4.60 -17.83
C LEU A 129 10.18 5.94 -18.56
N GLU A 130 9.24 6.77 -18.11
CA GLU A 130 8.97 8.10 -18.68
C GLU A 130 10.24 8.97 -18.73
N SER A 131 11.00 8.99 -17.62
CA SER A 131 12.23 9.79 -17.51
C SER A 131 13.38 9.31 -18.41
N ASN A 132 13.35 8.05 -18.85
CA ASN A 132 14.43 7.44 -19.63
C ASN A 132 14.01 7.07 -21.06
N ILE A 133 12.77 7.37 -21.47
CA ILE A 133 12.23 6.87 -22.73
C ILE A 133 13.04 7.30 -23.96
N GLY A 134 13.57 8.53 -23.96
CA GLY A 134 14.44 9.03 -25.05
C GLY A 134 15.85 8.44 -25.06
N LYS A 135 16.25 7.71 -24.02
CA LYS A 135 17.57 7.07 -23.88
C LYS A 135 17.54 5.57 -24.13
N LEU A 136 16.36 4.96 -24.07
CA LEU A 136 16.18 3.52 -24.22
C LEU A 136 15.97 3.16 -25.68
N SER A 137 16.43 1.97 -26.07
CA SER A 137 16.05 1.40 -27.37
C SER A 137 14.56 1.04 -27.37
N PRO A 138 13.90 0.97 -28.54
CA PRO A 138 12.50 0.57 -28.62
C PRO A 138 12.21 -0.79 -27.97
N GLU A 139 13.15 -1.73 -28.07
CA GLU A 139 13.01 -3.05 -27.44
C GLU A 139 13.12 -2.98 -25.91
N ALA A 140 14.04 -2.17 -25.38
CA ALA A 140 14.15 -1.95 -23.94
C ALA A 140 12.89 -1.28 -23.37
N VAL A 141 12.29 -0.35 -24.10
CA VAL A 141 10.99 0.26 -23.73
C VAL A 141 9.89 -0.80 -23.64
N LYS A 142 9.80 -1.71 -24.63
CA LYS A 142 8.81 -2.80 -24.61
C LYS A 142 9.00 -3.72 -23.41
N ILE A 143 10.24 -4.08 -23.08
CA ILE A 143 10.56 -4.94 -21.92
C ILE A 143 10.13 -4.27 -20.61
N GLU A 144 10.45 -2.99 -20.40
CA GLU A 144 10.04 -2.27 -19.19
C GLU A 144 8.52 -2.09 -19.11
N LEU A 145 7.86 -1.80 -20.24
CA LEU A 145 6.41 -1.71 -20.30
C LEU A 145 5.75 -3.04 -19.94
N HIS A 146 6.28 -4.17 -20.42
CA HIS A 146 5.79 -5.49 -20.08
C HIS A 146 5.91 -5.80 -18.57
N LYS A 147 7.00 -5.36 -17.92
CA LYS A 147 7.17 -5.47 -16.46
C LYS A 147 6.14 -4.62 -15.71
N ILE A 148 5.87 -3.40 -16.18
CA ILE A 148 4.83 -2.52 -15.63
C ILE A 148 3.45 -3.18 -15.76
N HIS A 149 3.09 -3.66 -16.95
CA HIS A 149 1.83 -4.38 -17.20
C HIS A 149 1.66 -5.59 -16.29
N THR A 150 2.71 -6.38 -16.11
CA THR A 150 2.70 -7.53 -15.20
C THR A 150 2.49 -7.08 -13.76
N SER A 151 3.14 -5.99 -13.35
CA SER A 151 2.97 -5.44 -12.00
C SER A 151 1.55 -4.93 -11.77
N VAL A 152 0.97 -4.20 -12.74
CA VAL A 152 -0.43 -3.73 -12.70
C VAL A 152 -1.40 -4.90 -12.64
N ARG A 153 -1.18 -5.97 -13.41
CA ARG A 153 -2.00 -7.19 -13.35
C ARG A 153 -1.94 -7.81 -11.95
N ASN A 154 -0.75 -7.93 -11.37
CA ASN A 154 -0.56 -8.54 -10.06
C ASN A 154 -1.18 -7.73 -8.90
N MET A 155 -1.51 -6.45 -9.12
CA MET A 155 -2.19 -5.63 -8.11
C MET A 155 -3.59 -6.15 -7.76
N SER A 156 -4.25 -6.94 -8.63
CA SER A 156 -5.55 -7.54 -8.31
C SER A 156 -5.49 -8.57 -7.17
N HIS A 157 -4.30 -9.05 -6.81
CA HIS A 157 -4.11 -9.92 -5.64
C HIS A 157 -3.84 -9.15 -4.35
N ALA A 158 -3.54 -7.86 -4.44
CA ALA A 158 -3.18 -7.01 -3.31
C ALA A 158 -4.28 -5.99 -2.94
N LEU A 159 -5.16 -5.69 -3.88
CA LEU A 159 -6.23 -4.71 -3.77
C LEU A 159 -7.57 -5.41 -3.91
N ASP A 160 -8.59 -4.90 -3.20
CA ASP A 160 -9.97 -5.24 -3.55
C ASP A 160 -10.41 -4.53 -4.84
N GLU A 161 -11.60 -4.88 -5.32
CA GLU A 161 -12.11 -4.40 -6.61
C GLU A 161 -12.15 -2.87 -6.69
N ARG A 162 -12.64 -2.18 -5.65
CA ARG A 162 -12.76 -0.71 -5.67
C ARG A 162 -11.39 -0.04 -5.62
N ASP A 163 -10.51 -0.53 -4.75
CA ASP A 163 -9.15 0.02 -4.66
C ASP A 163 -8.34 -0.27 -5.93
N TYR A 164 -8.57 -1.41 -6.59
CA TYR A 164 -7.97 -1.75 -7.88
C TYR A 164 -8.48 -0.83 -8.99
N GLU A 165 -9.80 -0.61 -9.07
CA GLU A 165 -10.39 0.31 -10.04
C GLU A 165 -9.85 1.72 -9.89
N LEU A 166 -9.79 2.22 -8.66
CA LEU A 166 -9.20 3.51 -8.34
C LEU A 166 -7.73 3.58 -8.78
N PHE A 167 -6.94 2.56 -8.44
CA PHE A 167 -5.54 2.48 -8.87
C PHE A 167 -5.40 2.50 -10.39
N VAL A 168 -6.14 1.67 -11.13
CA VAL A 168 -6.07 1.61 -12.58
C VAL A 168 -6.54 2.92 -13.22
N SER A 169 -7.60 3.53 -12.69
CA SER A 169 -8.10 4.83 -13.17
C SER A 169 -7.11 5.98 -12.99
N SER A 170 -6.15 5.84 -12.06
CA SER A 170 -5.08 6.81 -11.84
C SER A 170 -3.91 6.70 -12.82
N LEU A 171 -3.88 5.64 -13.65
CA LEU A 171 -2.81 5.38 -14.63
C LEU A 171 -3.22 5.81 -16.03
N LYS A 172 -2.25 6.21 -16.85
CA LYS A 172 -2.45 6.35 -18.31
C LYS A 172 -2.74 4.98 -18.93
N GLU A 173 -3.61 4.98 -19.95
CA GLU A 173 -4.11 3.75 -20.60
C GLU A 173 -2.98 2.85 -21.15
N GLU A 174 -1.90 3.46 -21.63
CA GLU A 174 -0.69 2.76 -22.11
C GLU A 174 -0.02 1.87 -21.06
N TYR A 175 -0.10 2.22 -19.77
CA TYR A 175 0.46 1.44 -18.66
C TYR A 175 -0.50 0.38 -18.12
N VAL A 176 -1.74 0.37 -18.61
CA VAL A 176 -2.76 -0.59 -18.21
C VAL A 176 -2.81 -1.72 -19.25
N PRO A 177 -2.60 -2.99 -18.85
CA PRO A 177 -2.68 -4.10 -19.77
C PRO A 177 -4.10 -4.25 -20.31
N VAL A 178 -4.24 -4.66 -21.57
CA VAL A 178 -5.51 -4.67 -22.31
C VAL A 178 -6.60 -5.46 -21.60
N ASP A 179 -6.25 -6.60 -20.99
CA ASP A 179 -7.16 -7.47 -20.23
C ASP A 179 -7.67 -6.86 -18.91
N ARG A 180 -7.12 -5.71 -18.49
CA ARG A 180 -7.45 -5.02 -17.24
C ARG A 180 -7.93 -3.59 -17.42
N ARG A 181 -8.14 -3.14 -18.66
CA ARG A 181 -8.70 -1.82 -18.92
C ARG A 181 -10.13 -1.76 -18.42
N LEU A 182 -10.46 -0.66 -17.75
CA LEU A 182 -11.81 -0.41 -17.28
C LEU A 182 -12.68 0.05 -18.45
N PRO A 183 -13.97 -0.31 -18.49
CA PRO A 183 -14.90 0.25 -19.46
C PRO A 183 -14.98 1.78 -19.29
N GLU A 184 -15.23 2.51 -20.38
CA GLU A 184 -15.26 3.99 -20.39
C GLU A 184 -16.22 4.57 -19.33
N SER A 185 -17.31 3.87 -19.02
CA SER A 185 -18.27 4.25 -17.97
C SER A 185 -17.65 4.33 -16.57
N LYS A 186 -16.59 3.56 -16.29
CA LYS A 186 -15.84 3.56 -15.03
C LYS A 186 -14.61 4.48 -15.06
N MET A 187 -14.12 4.85 -16.25
CA MET A 187 -13.00 5.80 -16.41
C MET A 187 -13.38 7.25 -16.05
N ASN A 188 -14.67 7.58 -15.98
CA ASN A 188 -15.16 8.90 -15.57
C ASN A 188 -15.01 9.21 -14.07
N GLN A 189 -14.46 8.30 -13.27
CA GLN A 189 -14.00 8.58 -11.90
C GLN A 189 -12.60 9.22 -11.88
N LYS A 190 -12.33 10.18 -12.79
CA LYS A 190 -11.12 11.03 -12.78
C LYS A 190 -11.11 12.02 -11.60
N LEU A 191 -11.65 11.66 -10.44
CA LEU A 191 -11.69 12.52 -9.26
C LEU A 191 -10.30 12.82 -8.68
N PHE A 192 -9.25 12.11 -9.12
CA PHE A 192 -7.88 12.27 -8.62
C PHE A 192 -6.80 12.20 -9.72
N ALA A 193 -7.11 12.69 -10.94
CA ALA A 193 -6.13 12.82 -12.02
C ALA A 193 -4.93 13.69 -11.58
N ARG A 194 -3.71 13.39 -12.04
CA ARG A 194 -2.52 14.14 -11.64
C ARG A 194 -2.60 15.57 -12.20
N ASP A 195 -2.19 16.58 -11.44
CA ASP A 195 -1.99 17.94 -11.97
C ASP A 195 -1.02 17.95 -13.17
N GLU A 196 -0.13 16.95 -13.26
CA GLU A 196 0.88 16.79 -14.33
C GLU A 196 0.37 16.10 -15.61
N ASP A 197 -0.85 15.52 -15.61
CA ASP A 197 -1.37 14.68 -16.72
C ASP A 197 -1.77 15.47 -17.98
N THR A 198 -1.61 16.80 -18.00
CA THR A 198 -1.89 17.62 -19.18
C THR A 198 -0.76 17.68 -20.21
N ARG A 199 0.41 17.05 -19.97
CA ARG A 199 1.63 17.38 -20.74
C ARG A 199 2.38 16.24 -21.44
N PHE A 200 1.98 14.97 -21.30
CA PHE A 200 2.79 13.85 -21.84
C PHE A 200 1.98 12.83 -22.64
N ILE A 201 2.34 12.69 -23.91
CA ILE A 201 1.85 11.68 -24.86
C ILE A 201 3.05 10.80 -25.22
N LEU A 202 2.93 9.46 -25.09
CA LEU A 202 3.96 8.56 -25.61
C LEU A 202 4.05 8.68 -27.14
N PRO A 203 5.27 8.56 -27.72
CA PRO A 203 5.39 8.36 -29.15
C PRO A 203 4.57 7.14 -29.58
N THR A 204 3.72 7.30 -30.58
CA THR A 204 2.83 6.26 -31.11
C THR A 204 3.67 5.14 -31.74
N VAL A 205 4.07 4.13 -30.95
CA VAL A 205 4.77 2.94 -31.47
C VAL A 205 3.78 1.79 -31.63
N LEU A 206 2.68 2.01 -32.35
CA LEU A 206 1.86 0.95 -32.94
C LEU A 206 1.21 1.51 -34.22
N GLY A 207 1.65 0.96 -35.35
CA GLY A 207 1.32 1.44 -36.69
C GLY A 207 -0.17 1.40 -37.01
N LYS A 208 -0.62 2.45 -37.70
CA LYS A 208 -1.72 2.37 -38.66
C LYS A 208 -1.12 2.63 -40.03
N GLU A 209 -0.78 1.56 -40.73
CA GLU A 209 -0.82 1.57 -42.19
C GLU A 209 -2.09 0.82 -42.58
N GLY A 210 -3.08 1.60 -42.99
CA GLY A 210 -4.28 1.20 -43.71
C GLY A 210 -4.56 2.28 -44.74
#